data_AF-A0A956LAY8-F1
#
_entry.id   AF-A0A956LAY8-F1
#
_cell.length_a   1.000
_cell.length_b   1.000
_cell.length_c   1.000
_cell.angle_alpha   90.00
_cell.angle_beta   90.00
_cell.angle_gamma   90.00
#
_symmetry.space_group_name_H-M   'P 1'
#
loop_
_entity.id
_entity.type
_entity.pdbx_description
1 polymer ?
#
loop_
_entity_poly.entity_id
_entity_poly.type
_entity_poly.pdbx_seq_one_letter_code
_entity_poly.pdbx_strand_id
1 'polypeptide(L)'
;MYRVERRVGQLVEIAIWSPVSLEEAIAWGRDHDAVIDATRGRYVCFVDLRGARVFPPDVVDAYVATMKDEPRLLRTGTLLPLSAVVALQINRMIREAAHPERRAFSEAAPLASWLGERLEPLERARLDALLRAPPPQA
;
A
#
# COMPACT_ATOMS: atom_id res chain seq x y z
N MET A 1 -11.98 -0.31 -6.00
CA MET A 1 -11.17 0.63 -6.78
C MET A 1 -9.77 0.76 -6.20
N TYR A 2 -8.83 1.13 -7.06
CA TYR A 2 -7.45 1.35 -6.64
C TYR A 2 -6.72 2.35 -7.55
N ARG A 3 -5.53 2.74 -7.11
CA ARG A 3 -4.52 3.41 -7.91
C ARG A 3 -3.16 2.83 -7.53
N VAL A 4 -2.33 2.53 -8.52
CA VAL A 4 -0.91 2.19 -8.33
C VAL A 4 -0.07 3.05 -9.25
N GLU A 5 0.86 3.80 -8.67
CA GLU A 5 1.72 4.71 -9.43
C GLU A 5 3.14 4.71 -8.87
N ARG A 6 4.09 5.19 -9.67
CA ARG A 6 5.44 5.54 -9.21
C ARG A 6 5.86 6.83 -9.90
N ARG A 7 5.87 7.93 -9.15
CA ARG A 7 6.16 9.26 -9.72
C ARG A 7 7.60 9.71 -9.55
N VAL A 8 8.24 9.31 -8.45
CA VAL A 8 9.59 9.77 -8.09
C VAL A 8 10.39 8.60 -7.55
N GLY A 9 11.58 8.41 -8.11
CA GLY A 9 12.57 7.43 -7.64
C GLY A 9 12.01 6.02 -7.49
N GLN A 10 12.17 5.45 -6.30
CA GLN A 10 11.78 4.09 -5.91
C GLN A 10 10.47 4.03 -5.08
N LEU A 11 9.80 5.17 -4.87
CA LEU A 11 8.55 5.22 -4.11
C LEU A 11 7.37 4.80 -4.99
N VAL A 12 6.80 3.64 -4.68
CA VAL A 12 5.54 3.15 -5.23
C VAL A 12 4.40 3.58 -4.34
N GLU A 13 3.35 4.12 -4.96
CA GLU A 13 2.21 4.75 -4.31
C GLU A 13 0.97 3.91 -4.63
N ILE A 14 0.40 3.28 -3.61
CA ILE A 14 -0.82 2.49 -3.72
C ILE A 14 -1.91 3.17 -2.91
N ALA A 15 -3.11 3.24 -3.49
CA ALA A 15 -4.30 3.65 -2.76
C ALA A 15 -5.44 2.69 -3.11
N ILE A 16 -6.18 2.22 -2.11
CA ILE A 16 -7.31 1.30 -2.30
C ILE A 16 -8.50 1.83 -1.51
N TRP A 17 -9.67 1.89 -2.15
CA TRP A 17 -10.89 2.39 -1.54
C TRP A 17 -12.12 1.64 -2.02
N SER A 18 -13.14 1.61 -1.17
CA SER A 18 -14.38 0.86 -1.43
C SER A 18 -15.32 1.61 -2.38
N PRO A 19 -16.20 0.89 -3.13
CA PRO A 19 -16.29 -0.58 -3.20
C PRO A 19 -15.07 -1.21 -3.88
N VAL A 20 -14.72 -2.43 -3.46
CA VAL A 20 -13.66 -3.24 -4.09
C VAL A 20 -14.24 -4.57 -4.55
N SER A 21 -14.03 -4.94 -5.81
CA SER A 21 -14.40 -6.23 -6.37
C SER A 21 -13.18 -7.14 -6.55
N LEU A 22 -13.42 -8.45 -6.74
CA LEU A 22 -12.35 -9.40 -7.08
C LEU A 22 -11.67 -9.06 -8.41
N GLU A 23 -12.43 -8.61 -9.40
CA GLU A 23 -11.88 -8.18 -10.69
C GLU A 23 -10.91 -7.01 -10.51
N GLU A 24 -11.25 -6.03 -9.66
CA GLU A 24 -10.35 -4.94 -9.33
C GLU A 24 -9.12 -5.39 -8.55
N ALA A 25 -9.24 -6.40 -7.69
CA ALA A 25 -8.08 -6.97 -6.98
C ALA A 25 -7.11 -7.68 -7.95
N ILE A 26 -7.63 -8.41 -8.93
CA ILE A 26 -6.84 -9.05 -9.99
C ILE A 26 -6.19 -7.99 -10.89
N ALA A 27 -6.94 -6.96 -11.28
CA ALA A 27 -6.41 -5.85 -12.08
C ALA A 27 -5.30 -5.10 -11.32
N TRP A 28 -5.50 -4.85 -10.02
CA TRP A 28 -4.49 -4.26 -9.16
C TRP A 28 -3.18 -5.05 -9.14
N GLY A 29 -3.23 -6.37 -9.05
CA GLY A 29 -2.02 -7.20 -9.08
C GLY A 29 -1.22 -7.02 -10.36
N ARG A 30 -1.90 -6.97 -11.52
CA ARG A 30 -1.24 -6.72 -12.82
C ARG A 30 -0.62 -5.33 -12.91
N ASP A 31 -1.33 -4.30 -12.47
CA ASP A 31 -0.85 -2.92 -12.52
C ASP A 31 0.31 -2.70 -11.53
N HIS A 32 0.23 -3.34 -10.38
CA HIS A 32 1.30 -3.40 -9.38
C HIS A 32 2.59 -3.96 -9.98
N ASP A 33 2.51 -5.14 -10.62
CA ASP A 33 3.67 -5.78 -11.23
C ASP A 33 4.26 -4.90 -12.34
N ALA A 34 3.41 -4.31 -13.19
CA ALA A 34 3.85 -3.40 -14.24
C ALA A 34 4.60 -2.17 -13.70
N VAL A 35 4.13 -1.57 -12.59
CA VAL A 35 4.79 -0.42 -11.95
C VAL A 35 6.11 -0.82 -11.31
N ILE A 36 6.18 -1.98 -10.65
CA ILE A 36 7.43 -2.47 -10.04
C ILE A 36 8.46 -2.79 -11.13
N ASP A 37 8.05 -3.42 -12.23
CA ASP A 37 8.93 -3.70 -13.36
C ASP A 37 9.50 -2.41 -13.96
N ALA A 38 8.68 -1.36 -14.08
CA ALA A 38 9.14 -0.05 -14.52
C ALA A 38 10.09 0.66 -13.54
N THR A 39 10.06 0.32 -12.25
CA THR A 39 10.92 0.93 -11.21
C THR A 39 12.40 0.54 -11.35
N ARG A 40 12.72 -0.52 -12.12
CA ARG A 40 14.09 -1.03 -12.37
C ARG A 40 14.92 -1.12 -11.09
N GLY A 41 14.54 -1.99 -10.18
CA GLY A 41 15.31 -2.29 -8.98
C GLY A 41 14.42 -2.59 -7.77
N ARG A 42 14.98 -2.32 -6.59
CA ARG A 42 14.25 -2.42 -5.33
C ARG A 42 13.34 -1.20 -5.14
N TYR A 43 12.28 -1.33 -4.34
CA TYR A 43 11.29 -0.27 -4.17
C TYR A 43 10.79 -0.15 -2.73
N VAL A 44 10.31 1.05 -2.39
CA VAL A 44 9.60 1.34 -1.13
C VAL A 44 8.15 1.60 -1.48
N CYS A 45 7.23 1.00 -0.74
CA CYS A 45 5.80 1.11 -0.99
C CYS A 45 5.11 1.92 0.12
N PHE A 46 4.30 2.89 -0.29
CA PHE A 46 3.31 3.52 0.56
C PHE A 46 1.91 3.04 0.13
N VAL A 47 1.11 2.59 1.09
CA VAL A 47 -0.26 2.12 0.85
C VAL A 47 -1.26 2.96 1.66
N ASP A 48 -2.16 3.67 0.98
CA ASP A 48 -3.25 4.43 1.59
C ASP A 48 -4.55 3.63 1.57
N LEU A 49 -4.99 3.17 2.75
CA LEU A 49 -6.24 2.45 2.93
C LEU A 49 -7.29 3.27 3.69
N ARG A 50 -7.10 4.59 3.84
CA ARG A 50 -8.04 5.45 4.58
C ARG A 50 -9.45 5.46 3.99
N GLY A 51 -9.57 5.23 2.69
CA GLY A 51 -10.85 5.12 1.97
C GLY A 51 -11.48 3.73 1.95
N ALA A 52 -10.82 2.72 2.53
CA ALA A 52 -11.32 1.34 2.56
C ALA A 52 -12.37 1.15 3.68
N ARG A 53 -13.48 0.48 3.34
CA ARG A 53 -14.57 0.18 4.28
C ARG A 53 -14.81 -1.30 4.50
N VAL A 54 -14.56 -2.13 3.50
CA VAL A 54 -14.70 -3.58 3.57
C VAL A 54 -13.85 -4.22 2.50
N PHE A 55 -13.21 -5.33 2.84
CA PHE A 55 -12.64 -6.25 1.86
C PHE A 55 -13.39 -7.57 1.94
N PRO A 56 -14.08 -7.97 0.86
CA PRO A 56 -14.59 -9.32 0.72
C PRO A 56 -13.49 -10.38 0.91
N PRO A 57 -13.80 -11.59 1.40
CA PRO A 57 -12.78 -12.62 1.65
C PRO A 57 -11.96 -13.02 0.41
N ASP A 58 -12.59 -13.15 -0.75
CA ASP A 58 -11.94 -13.44 -2.03
C ASP A 58 -10.97 -12.32 -2.47
N VAL A 59 -11.34 -11.06 -2.24
CA VAL A 59 -10.47 -9.88 -2.43
C VAL A 59 -9.26 -9.93 -1.49
N VAL A 60 -9.47 -10.33 -0.23
CA VAL A 60 -8.38 -10.52 0.73
C VAL A 60 -7.38 -11.56 0.24
N ASP A 61 -7.87 -12.73 -0.17
CA ASP A 61 -7.03 -13.83 -0.65
C ASP A 61 -6.20 -13.40 -1.88
N ALA A 62 -6.82 -12.68 -2.83
CA ALA A 62 -6.14 -12.15 -4.00
C ALA A 62 -5.02 -11.15 -3.64
N TYR A 63 -5.28 -10.23 -2.71
CA TYR A 63 -4.26 -9.30 -2.23
C TYR A 63 -3.12 -10.02 -1.53
N VAL A 64 -3.43 -10.97 -0.64
CA VAL A 64 -2.41 -11.73 0.08
C VAL A 64 -1.55 -12.56 -0.88
N ALA A 65 -2.15 -13.18 -1.90
CA ALA A 65 -1.42 -13.93 -2.90
C ALA A 65 -0.37 -13.06 -3.63
N THR A 66 -0.75 -11.84 -4.01
CA THR A 66 0.17 -10.90 -4.66
C THR A 66 1.27 -10.43 -3.70
N MET A 67 0.93 -10.17 -2.44
CA MET A 67 1.89 -9.65 -1.45
C MET A 67 2.97 -10.66 -1.01
N LYS A 68 2.75 -11.97 -1.22
CA LYS A 68 3.66 -13.04 -0.75
C LYS A 68 4.95 -13.15 -1.55
N ASP A 69 4.99 -12.67 -2.80
CA ASP A 69 6.15 -12.83 -3.69
C ASP A 69 6.72 -11.49 -4.16
N GLU A 70 7.36 -10.76 -3.23
CA GLU A 70 7.93 -9.44 -3.51
C GLU A 70 9.43 -9.35 -3.13
N PRO A 71 10.34 -10.08 -3.81
CA PRO A 71 11.76 -10.12 -3.46
C PRO A 71 12.50 -8.78 -3.62
N ARG A 72 11.90 -7.83 -4.36
CA ARG A 72 12.45 -6.49 -4.59
C ARG A 72 11.94 -5.46 -3.56
N LEU A 73 11.00 -5.82 -2.70
CA LEU A 73 10.45 -4.90 -1.71
C LEU A 73 11.50 -4.57 -0.64
N LEU A 74 11.77 -3.28 -0.45
CA LEU A 74 12.58 -2.80 0.69
C LEU A 74 11.72 -2.62 1.93
N ARG A 75 10.54 -2.02 1.76
CA ARG A 75 9.70 -1.59 2.88
C ARG A 75 8.30 -1.20 2.41
N THR A 76 7.27 -1.58 3.16
CA THR A 76 5.88 -1.13 2.94
C THR A 76 5.31 -0.48 4.20
N GLY A 77 4.86 0.76 4.08
CA GLY A 77 4.10 1.47 5.11
C GLY A 77 2.64 1.58 4.70
N THR A 78 1.75 0.97 5.47
CA THR A 78 0.30 1.00 5.22
C THR A 78 -0.40 1.93 6.20
N LEU A 79 -1.12 2.94 5.71
CA LEU A 79 -1.96 3.81 6.52
C LEU A 79 -3.38 3.24 6.60
N LEU A 80 -3.81 2.90 7.81
CA LEU A 80 -5.05 2.19 8.07
C LEU A 80 -6.28 3.10 8.01
N PRO A 81 -7.47 2.56 7.67
CA PRO A 81 -8.74 3.25 7.86
C PRO A 81 -9.07 3.43 9.34
N LEU A 82 -9.95 4.38 9.64
CA LEU A 82 -10.44 4.64 11.00
C LEU A 82 -11.28 3.49 11.57
N SER A 83 -11.86 2.64 10.71
CA SER A 83 -12.65 1.49 11.15
C SER A 83 -11.77 0.41 11.77
N ALA A 84 -11.94 0.16 13.06
CA ALA A 84 -11.18 -0.85 13.81
C ALA A 84 -11.33 -2.27 13.23
N VAL A 85 -12.51 -2.61 12.71
CA VAL A 85 -12.78 -3.93 12.11
C VAL A 85 -11.96 -4.11 10.83
N VAL A 86 -11.96 -3.10 9.96
CA VAL A 86 -11.21 -3.13 8.69
C VAL A 86 -9.71 -3.08 8.98
N ALA A 87 -9.29 -2.25 9.93
CA ALA A 87 -7.91 -2.20 10.40
C ALA A 87 -7.44 -3.56 10.91
N LEU A 88 -8.26 -4.30 11.68
CA LEU A 88 -7.93 -5.64 12.14
C LEU A 88 -7.79 -6.63 10.98
N GLN A 89 -8.69 -6.56 9.99
CA GLN A 89 -8.62 -7.38 8.78
C GLN A 89 -7.30 -7.13 8.03
N ILE A 90 -6.93 -5.87 7.77
CA ILE A 90 -5.68 -5.49 7.09
C ILE A 90 -4.46 -5.98 7.87
N ASN A 91 -4.46 -5.85 9.19
CA ASN A 91 -3.36 -6.34 10.02
C ASN A 91 -3.18 -7.87 9.90
N ARG A 92 -4.27 -8.62 9.77
CA ARG A 92 -4.20 -10.08 9.51
C ARG A 92 -3.60 -10.36 8.13
N MET A 93 -4.03 -9.63 7.10
CA MET A 93 -3.49 -9.77 5.74
C MET A 93 -1.98 -9.54 5.69
N ILE A 94 -1.51 -8.45 6.32
CA ILE A 94 -0.07 -8.11 6.36
C ILE A 94 0.73 -9.21 7.07
N ARG A 95 0.20 -9.74 8.17
CA ARG A 95 0.84 -10.86 8.88
C ARG A 95 0.89 -12.12 8.03
N GLU A 96 -0.17 -12.42 7.29
CA GLU A 96 -0.23 -13.60 6.42
C GLU A 96 0.71 -13.50 5.22
N ALA A 97 0.92 -12.29 4.67
CA ALA A 97 1.91 -12.05 3.64
C ALA A 97 3.37 -12.26 4.13
N ALA A 98 3.58 -12.31 5.46
CA ALA A 98 4.81 -12.74 6.11
C ALA A 98 6.11 -12.01 5.70
N HIS A 99 6.02 -10.76 5.21
CA HIS A 99 7.20 -9.96 4.88
C HIS A 99 7.62 -9.05 6.06
N PRO A 100 8.86 -9.16 6.59
CA PRO A 100 9.26 -8.48 7.82
C PRO A 100 9.28 -6.95 7.71
N GLU A 101 9.47 -6.41 6.50
CA GLU A 101 9.47 -4.96 6.26
C GLU A 101 8.09 -4.41 5.85
N ARG A 102 6.99 -5.11 6.18
CA ARG A 102 5.63 -4.56 6.06
C ARG A 102 5.12 -4.11 7.43
N ARG A 103 4.67 -2.86 7.52
CA ARG A 103 4.10 -2.31 8.77
C ARG A 103 2.86 -1.48 8.50
N ALA A 104 1.87 -1.65 9.36
CA ALA A 104 0.66 -0.85 9.39
C ALA A 104 0.74 0.26 10.45
N PHE A 105 0.11 1.39 10.15
CA PHE A 105 0.09 2.58 11.00
C PHE A 105 -1.32 3.16 11.03
N SER A 106 -1.74 3.61 12.20
CA SER A 106 -2.98 4.38 12.36
C SER A 106 -2.77 5.89 12.12
N GLU A 107 -1.52 6.34 12.13
CA GLU A 107 -1.16 7.76 12.06
C GLU A 107 -0.09 8.02 10.99
N ALA A 108 -0.20 9.18 10.33
CA ALA A 108 0.68 9.58 9.24
C ALA A 108 2.10 9.89 9.70
N ALA A 109 2.28 10.58 10.83
CA ALA A 109 3.59 10.99 11.32
C ALA A 109 4.56 9.82 11.61
N PRO A 110 4.18 8.77 12.37
CA PRO A 110 5.08 7.63 12.59
C PRO A 110 5.34 6.85 11.29
N LEU A 111 4.38 6.79 10.36
CA LEU A 111 4.59 6.18 9.05
C LEU A 111 5.63 6.97 8.24
N ALA A 112 5.50 8.29 8.16
CA ALA A 112 6.41 9.17 7.44
C ALA A 112 7.84 9.06 7.95
N SER A 113 8.01 9.05 9.28
CA SER A 113 9.31 8.87 9.92
C SER A 113 9.94 7.53 9.52
N TRP A 114 9.18 6.43 9.65
CA TRP A 114 9.68 5.08 9.42
C TRP A 114 9.95 4.75 7.95
N LEU A 115 9.09 5.19 7.03
CA LEU A 115 9.37 5.08 5.59
C LEU A 115 10.53 6.00 5.20
N GLY A 116 10.56 7.21 5.78
CA GLY A 116 11.57 8.23 5.51
C GLY A 116 12.99 7.69 5.62
N GLU A 117 13.30 6.84 6.60
CA GLU A 117 14.60 6.17 6.75
C GLU A 117 15.16 5.52 5.46
N ARG A 118 14.30 5.15 4.50
CA ARG A 118 14.67 4.52 3.22
C ARG A 118 14.43 5.41 2.00
N LEU A 119 13.89 6.61 2.19
CA LEU A 119 13.50 7.53 1.12
C LEU A 119 14.49 8.66 0.95
N GLU A 120 14.76 8.98 -0.32
CA GLU A 120 15.51 10.15 -0.74
C GLU A 120 14.69 11.45 -0.56
N PRO A 121 15.31 12.64 -0.54
CA PRO A 121 14.61 13.90 -0.24
C PRO A 121 13.37 14.18 -1.10
N LEU A 122 13.43 13.90 -2.42
CA LEU A 122 12.28 14.10 -3.32
C LEU A 122 11.16 13.08 -3.07
N GLU A 123 11.50 11.87 -2.67
CA GLU A 123 10.55 10.82 -2.34
C GLU A 123 9.87 11.10 -1.00
N ARG A 124 10.60 11.63 -0.01
CA ARG A 124 10.04 12.12 1.25
C ARG A 124 9.05 13.25 1.02
N ALA A 125 9.43 14.24 0.20
CA ALA A 125 8.52 15.33 -0.15
C ALA A 125 7.25 14.82 -0.86
N ARG A 126 7.38 13.79 -1.70
CA ARG A 126 6.24 13.13 -2.34
C ARG A 126 5.36 12.40 -1.33
N LEU A 127 5.94 11.61 -0.42
CA LEU A 127 5.22 10.94 0.66
C LEU A 127 4.45 11.94 1.52
N ASP A 128 5.08 13.04 1.92
CA ASP A 128 4.45 14.09 2.71
C ASP A 128 3.24 14.71 1.99
N ALA A 129 3.34 14.90 0.67
CA ALA A 129 2.22 15.38 -0.13
C ALA A 129 1.05 14.37 -0.15
N LEU A 130 1.35 13.07 -0.24
CA LEU A 130 0.33 12.01 -0.20
C LEU A 130 -0.37 11.93 1.16
N LEU A 131 0.38 12.06 2.25
CA LEU A 131 -0.17 11.98 3.61
C LEU A 131 -1.08 13.17 3.94
N ARG A 132 -0.78 14.36 3.41
CA ARG A 132 -1.64 15.55 3.53
C ARG A 132 -2.87 15.51 2.62
N ALA A 133 -2.83 14.74 1.53
CA ALA A 133 -3.96 14.61 0.64
C ALA A 133 -5.16 13.97 1.37
N PRO A 134 -6.39 14.37 1.04
CA PRO A 134 -7.57 13.72 1.57
C PRO A 134 -7.59 12.23 1.17
N PRO A 135 -8.24 11.36 1.96
CA PRO A 135 -8.44 9.98 1.57
C PRO A 135 -9.08 9.87 0.18
N PRO A 136 -8.67 8.88 -0.63
CA PRO A 136 -9.35 8.61 -1.89
C PRO A 136 -10.82 8.26 -1.65
N GLN A 137 -11.68 8.72 -2.54
CA GLN A 137 -13.13 8.50 -2.50
C GLN A 137 -13.60 7.93 -3.85
N ALA A 138 -14.74 7.24 -3.84
CA ALA A 138 -15.44 6.80 -5.03
C ALA A 138 -15.97 7.98 -5.85
#